data_AF-A0A931WPU8-F1
#
_entry.id   AF-A0A931WPU8-F1
#
_cell.length_a   1.000
_cell.length_b   1.000
_cell.length_c   1.000
_cell.angle_alpha   90.00
_cell.angle_beta   90.00
_cell.angle_gamma   90.00
#
_symmetry.space_group_name_H-M   'P 1'
#
loop_
_entity.id
_entity.type
_entity.pdbx_description
1 polymer ?
#
loop_
_entity_poly.entity_id
_entity_poly.type
_entity_poly.pdbx_seq_one_letter_code
_entity_poly.pdbx_strand_id
1 'polypeptide(L)'
;MPTEARHVAPVLQQVFRAYTANEDAQRDIRQLRAAQDSVKTKLSTVSGELKVLGEQRSRAEQELASLEREQQDRLAALRKDLESRLAAELVQTRQLITEELQQEYGRQLQTFENRQQAAIDKTSDQDLNLKERELQQLSKEIELQTQDLLDRLARVEANPALASSIERSMQEVLARRKAELEARRAQLSAEREAYIERGRAQLGEQLKSEQALELSRRLTVKEATLRQSMAELLYQTRRQDTAYLQAKRDEVADIQRRHQALVQEQAALQGRGEELDREMTAKLHRAESVQAERQVSLARLEQTFQRQNAGQRVEGIAWLTEAIQQAPAELSTELSLLQQRLVTQVREEKQLEEQNRVLRERQLALQLAREMETRYQQARAAEQRERDAVSRKAEDLIARAGELAGKGRFDEAIRLVIQAQALNPPQMSRVTVLHEQLLAEKERARREAQAAEVERLFARAMETFQKGAYEESVALFEQVITKEAVLEGGSPGDRHAP
;
A
#
# COMPACT_ATOMS: atom_id res chain seq x y z
N MET A 1 -6.00 -15.42 46.45
CA MET A 1 -6.63 -14.38 45.62
C MET A 1 -7.60 -13.61 46.52
N PRO A 2 -7.36 -12.30 46.76
CA PRO A 2 -8.37 -11.42 47.33
C PRO A 2 -9.67 -11.50 46.53
N THR A 3 -10.81 -11.22 47.15
CA THR A 3 -12.13 -11.26 46.51
C THR A 3 -12.23 -10.31 45.32
N GLU A 4 -11.52 -9.18 45.37
CA GLU A 4 -11.49 -8.15 44.32
C GLU A 4 -10.75 -8.62 43.06
N ALA A 5 -9.67 -9.40 43.22
CA ALA A 5 -8.89 -9.96 42.11
C ALA A 5 -9.72 -10.92 41.24
N ARG A 6 -10.77 -11.54 41.79
CA ARG A 6 -11.66 -12.45 41.03
C ARG A 6 -12.47 -11.75 39.94
N HIS A 7 -12.77 -10.47 40.11
CA HIS A 7 -13.58 -9.69 39.17
C HIS A 7 -12.73 -8.90 38.16
N VAL A 8 -11.55 -8.45 38.56
CA VAL A 8 -10.66 -7.62 37.73
C VAL A 8 -9.74 -8.46 36.84
N ALA A 9 -9.20 -9.57 37.37
CA ALA A 9 -8.20 -10.38 36.65
C ALA A 9 -8.67 -10.93 35.29
N PRO A 10 -9.92 -11.42 35.12
CA PRO A 10 -10.38 -11.91 33.82
C PRO A 10 -10.45 -10.81 32.75
N VAL A 11 -10.87 -9.60 33.14
CA VAL A 11 -10.97 -8.45 32.24
C VAL A 11 -9.56 -7.97 31.87
N LEU A 12 -8.64 -7.93 32.83
CA LEU A 12 -7.25 -7.60 32.57
C LEU A 12 -6.60 -8.63 31.62
N GLN A 13 -6.84 -9.94 31.82
CA GLN A 13 -6.34 -10.97 30.91
C GLN A 13 -6.88 -10.78 29.47
N GLN A 14 -8.11 -10.31 29.32
CA GLN A 14 -8.68 -9.99 28.01
C GLN A 14 -7.97 -8.79 27.35
N VAL A 15 -7.62 -7.76 28.13
CA VAL A 15 -6.79 -6.63 27.66
C VAL A 15 -5.43 -7.12 27.16
N PHE A 16 -4.76 -7.99 27.93
CA PHE A 16 -3.48 -8.57 27.54
C PHE A 16 -3.57 -9.39 26.26
N ARG A 17 -4.60 -10.23 26.11
CA ARG A 17 -4.82 -11.02 24.89
C ARG A 17 -5.07 -10.14 23.66
N ALA A 18 -5.83 -9.06 23.83
CA ALA A 18 -6.05 -8.09 22.76
C ALA A 18 -4.76 -7.33 22.40
N TYR A 19 -3.92 -7.00 23.38
CA TYR A 19 -2.60 -6.41 23.12
C TYR A 19 -1.72 -7.32 22.29
N THR A 20 -1.52 -8.58 22.72
CA THR A 20 -0.66 -9.53 22.01
C THR A 20 -1.19 -9.81 20.60
N ALA A 21 -2.51 -9.95 20.44
CA ALA A 21 -3.12 -10.17 19.13
C ALA A 21 -2.95 -8.96 18.18
N ASN A 22 -2.92 -7.74 18.72
CA ASN A 22 -2.66 -6.53 17.92
C ASN A 22 -1.18 -6.45 17.52
N GLU A 23 -0.25 -6.76 18.43
CA GLU A 23 1.17 -6.82 18.10
C GLU A 23 1.47 -7.84 17.00
N ASP A 24 0.88 -9.04 17.09
CA ASP A 24 1.05 -10.09 16.08
C ASP A 24 0.46 -9.65 14.74
N ALA A 25 -0.73 -9.03 14.74
CA ALA A 25 -1.32 -8.48 13.52
C ALA A 25 -0.44 -7.37 12.89
N GLN A 26 0.14 -6.49 13.71
CA GLN A 26 1.08 -5.45 13.26
C GLN A 26 2.36 -6.04 12.68
N ARG A 27 2.90 -7.11 13.28
CA ARG A 27 4.07 -7.84 12.74
C ARG A 27 3.74 -8.48 11.39
N ASP A 28 2.61 -9.16 11.28
CA ASP A 28 2.14 -9.75 10.02
C ASP A 28 2.00 -8.69 8.92
N ILE A 29 1.41 -7.52 9.23
CA ILE A 29 1.28 -6.41 8.28
C ILE A 29 2.66 -5.94 7.79
N ARG A 30 3.65 -5.83 8.69
CA ARG A 30 5.02 -5.44 8.29
C ARG A 30 5.67 -6.48 7.39
N GLN A 31 5.47 -7.77 7.67
CA GLN A 31 5.98 -8.86 6.81
C GLN A 31 5.32 -8.84 5.44
N LEU A 32 4.00 -8.65 5.38
CA LEU A 32 3.26 -8.52 4.12
C LEU A 32 3.70 -7.30 3.32
N ARG A 33 3.97 -6.16 3.96
CA ARG A 33 4.54 -4.98 3.30
C ARG A 33 5.91 -5.26 2.71
N ALA A 34 6.81 -5.89 3.45
CA ALA A 34 8.12 -6.27 2.95
C ALA A 34 8.03 -7.24 1.74
N ALA A 35 7.10 -8.21 1.80
CA ALA A 35 6.82 -9.09 0.68
C ALA A 35 6.26 -8.34 -0.54
N GLN A 36 5.35 -7.39 -0.31
CA GLN A 36 4.76 -6.56 -1.37
C GLN A 36 5.83 -5.68 -2.04
N ASP A 37 6.71 -5.06 -1.26
CA ASP A 37 7.80 -4.26 -1.78
C ASP A 37 8.77 -5.11 -2.61
N SER A 38 9.08 -6.33 -2.15
CA SER A 38 9.88 -7.28 -2.93
C SER A 38 9.23 -7.62 -4.28
N VAL A 39 7.91 -7.87 -4.29
CA VAL A 39 7.15 -8.13 -5.54
C VAL A 39 7.17 -6.90 -6.45
N LYS A 40 6.98 -5.68 -5.91
CA LYS A 40 7.06 -4.43 -6.68
C LYS A 40 8.45 -4.24 -7.30
N THR A 41 9.52 -4.52 -6.57
CA THR A 41 10.88 -4.45 -7.10
C THR A 41 11.05 -5.45 -8.25
N LYS A 42 10.68 -6.72 -8.06
CA LYS A 42 10.74 -7.74 -9.13
C LYS A 42 9.91 -7.35 -10.35
N LEU A 43 8.70 -6.82 -10.16
CA LEU A 43 7.85 -6.31 -11.25
C LEU A 43 8.54 -5.20 -12.03
N SER A 44 9.20 -4.26 -11.34
CA SER A 44 9.92 -3.18 -12.01
C SER A 44 11.10 -3.70 -12.85
N THR A 45 11.84 -4.69 -12.33
CA THR A 45 12.93 -5.36 -13.06
C THR A 45 12.41 -6.08 -14.30
N VAL A 46 11.40 -6.96 -14.14
CA VAL A 46 10.81 -7.72 -15.26
C VAL A 46 10.21 -6.77 -16.31
N SER A 47 9.56 -5.68 -15.89
CA SER A 47 9.02 -4.68 -16.82
C SER A 47 10.12 -3.94 -17.59
N GLY A 48 11.24 -3.64 -16.94
CA GLY A 48 12.43 -3.08 -17.58
C GLY A 48 13.04 -4.04 -18.60
N GLU A 49 13.21 -5.31 -18.24
CA GLU A 49 13.71 -6.36 -19.13
C GLU A 49 12.79 -6.58 -20.33
N LEU A 50 11.47 -6.60 -20.12
CA LEU A 50 10.49 -6.71 -21.20
C LEU A 50 10.60 -5.57 -22.21
N LYS A 51 10.86 -4.34 -21.75
CA LYS A 51 11.05 -3.19 -22.63
C LYS A 51 12.30 -3.37 -23.49
N VAL A 52 13.43 -3.74 -22.88
CA VAL A 52 14.70 -3.98 -23.59
C VAL A 52 14.55 -5.12 -24.59
N LEU A 53 13.94 -6.24 -24.19
CA LEU A 53 13.70 -7.37 -25.08
C LEU A 53 12.71 -7.02 -26.21
N GLY A 54 11.73 -6.17 -25.96
CA GLY A 54 10.83 -5.66 -27.00
C GLY A 54 11.58 -4.86 -28.07
N GLU A 55 12.51 -4.00 -27.66
CA GLU A 55 13.39 -3.26 -28.58
C GLU A 55 14.34 -4.20 -29.35
N GLN A 56 14.97 -5.16 -28.65
CA GLN A 56 15.83 -6.16 -29.29
C GLN A 56 15.07 -7.01 -30.31
N ARG A 57 13.86 -7.46 -29.96
CA ARG A 57 12.98 -8.21 -30.85
C ARG A 57 12.65 -7.41 -32.10
N SER A 58 12.23 -6.15 -31.95
CA SER A 58 11.90 -5.30 -33.08
C SER A 58 13.09 -5.08 -34.01
N ARG A 59 14.31 -4.93 -33.47
CA ARG A 59 15.53 -4.80 -34.28
C ARG A 59 15.84 -6.09 -35.01
N ALA A 60 15.80 -7.23 -34.32
CA ALA A 60 16.05 -8.54 -34.91
C ALA A 60 15.03 -8.91 -36.00
N GLU A 61 13.74 -8.58 -35.80
CA GLU A 61 12.69 -8.77 -36.81
C GLU A 61 12.91 -7.88 -38.05
N GLN A 62 13.34 -6.63 -37.86
CA GLN A 62 13.68 -5.73 -38.97
C GLN A 62 14.91 -6.20 -39.75
N GLU A 63 15.96 -6.64 -39.05
CA GLU A 63 17.16 -7.23 -39.66
C GLU A 63 16.82 -8.51 -40.43
N LEU A 64 15.98 -9.38 -39.87
CA LEU A 64 15.53 -10.58 -40.57
C LEU A 64 14.76 -10.23 -41.84
N ALA A 65 13.83 -9.27 -41.77
CA ALA A 65 13.04 -8.84 -42.93
C ALA A 65 13.90 -8.18 -44.02
N SER A 66 14.93 -7.41 -43.65
CA SER A 66 15.86 -6.82 -44.62
C SER A 66 16.74 -7.88 -45.28
N LEU A 67 17.25 -8.85 -44.51
CA LEU A 67 18.03 -9.97 -45.01
C LEU A 67 17.22 -10.87 -45.95
N GLU A 68 15.95 -11.16 -45.63
CA GLU A 68 15.07 -11.95 -46.50
C GLU A 68 14.85 -11.28 -47.85
N ARG A 69 14.66 -9.95 -47.86
CA ARG A 69 14.55 -9.17 -49.11
C ARG A 69 15.86 -9.16 -49.87
N GLU A 70 16.98 -8.88 -49.20
CA GLU A 70 18.29 -8.82 -49.83
C GLU A 70 18.66 -10.16 -50.50
N GLN A 71 18.35 -11.29 -49.87
CA GLN A 71 18.56 -12.60 -50.49
C GLN A 71 17.66 -12.86 -51.69
N GLN A 72 16.39 -12.46 -51.63
CA GLN A 72 15.49 -12.56 -52.78
C GLN A 72 16.00 -11.75 -53.96
N ASP A 73 16.44 -10.51 -53.71
CA ASP A 73 16.98 -9.62 -54.73
C ASP A 73 18.30 -10.14 -55.31
N ARG A 74 19.22 -10.64 -54.47
CA ARG A 74 20.47 -11.26 -54.90
C ARG A 74 20.22 -12.50 -55.77
N LEU A 75 19.32 -13.39 -55.36
CA LEU A 75 18.97 -14.58 -56.16
C LEU A 75 18.29 -14.22 -57.48
N ALA A 76 17.42 -13.20 -57.49
CA ALA A 76 16.79 -12.71 -58.71
C ALA A 76 17.82 -12.10 -59.68
N ALA A 77 18.75 -11.30 -59.16
CA ALA A 77 19.84 -10.71 -59.94
C ALA A 77 20.76 -11.79 -60.51
N LEU A 78 21.18 -12.76 -59.68
CA LEU A 78 22.01 -13.89 -60.12
C LEU A 78 21.32 -14.72 -61.20
N ARG A 79 20.02 -15.02 -61.04
CA ARG A 79 19.24 -15.73 -62.05
C ARG A 79 19.22 -14.98 -63.37
N LYS A 80 18.95 -13.67 -63.34
CA LYS A 80 18.92 -12.83 -64.54
C LYS A 80 20.29 -12.79 -65.24
N ASP A 81 21.37 -12.63 -64.48
CA ASP A 81 22.74 -12.64 -65.00
C ASP A 81 23.07 -14.00 -65.64
N LEU A 82 22.79 -15.11 -64.95
CA LEU A 82 23.02 -16.46 -65.48
C LEU A 82 22.17 -16.76 -66.72
N GLU A 83 20.90 -16.36 -66.76
CA GLU A 83 20.04 -16.51 -67.95
C GLU A 83 20.59 -15.72 -69.14
N SER A 84 21.14 -14.52 -68.91
CA SER A 84 21.77 -13.72 -69.97
C SER A 84 23.08 -14.34 -70.48
N ARG A 85 23.91 -14.88 -69.59
CA ARG A 85 25.15 -15.60 -69.95
C ARG A 85 24.83 -16.88 -70.71
N LEU A 86 23.82 -17.63 -70.27
CA LEU A 86 23.30 -18.81 -70.97
C LEU A 86 22.91 -18.46 -72.41
N ALA A 87 22.14 -17.39 -72.60
CA ALA A 87 21.74 -16.95 -73.94
C ALA A 87 22.95 -16.56 -74.80
N ALA A 88 23.91 -15.82 -74.25
CA ALA A 88 25.13 -15.42 -74.96
C ALA A 88 25.99 -16.64 -75.35
N GLU A 89 26.22 -17.57 -74.43
CA GLU A 89 26.98 -18.80 -74.70
C GLU A 89 26.28 -19.69 -75.74
N LEU A 90 24.95 -19.78 -75.73
CA LEU A 90 24.21 -20.53 -76.75
C LEU A 90 24.33 -19.90 -78.14
N VAL A 91 24.27 -18.56 -78.24
CA VAL A 91 24.49 -17.86 -79.51
C VAL A 91 25.91 -18.10 -80.03
N GLN A 92 26.92 -17.98 -79.17
CA GLN A 92 28.32 -18.23 -79.54
C GLN A 92 28.54 -19.70 -79.94
N THR A 93 27.99 -20.65 -79.19
CA THR A 93 28.09 -22.08 -79.50
C THR A 93 27.40 -22.39 -80.83
N ARG A 94 26.24 -21.77 -81.12
CA ARG A 94 25.55 -21.91 -82.40
C ARG A 94 26.43 -21.44 -83.56
N GLN A 95 27.11 -20.31 -83.42
CA GLN A 95 28.02 -19.79 -84.46
C GLN A 95 29.16 -20.77 -84.71
N LEU A 96 29.85 -21.22 -83.66
CA LEU A 96 30.96 -22.18 -83.76
C LEU A 96 30.52 -23.50 -84.41
N ILE A 97 29.42 -24.10 -83.95
CA ILE A 97 28.91 -25.36 -84.54
C ILE A 97 28.51 -25.15 -86.01
N THR A 98 27.91 -24.00 -86.34
CA THR A 98 27.53 -23.70 -87.72
C THR A 98 28.75 -23.58 -88.62
N GLU A 99 29.81 -22.92 -88.17
CA GLU A 99 31.08 -22.80 -88.91
C GLU A 99 31.75 -24.16 -89.10
N GLU A 100 31.82 -24.99 -88.05
CA GLU A 100 32.35 -26.36 -88.12
C GLU A 100 31.58 -27.22 -89.13
N LEU A 101 30.24 -27.23 -89.03
CA LEU A 101 29.38 -28.01 -89.93
C LEU A 101 29.45 -27.51 -91.37
N GLN A 102 29.58 -26.20 -91.60
CA GLN A 102 29.75 -25.64 -92.94
C GLN A 102 31.08 -26.08 -93.58
N GLN A 103 32.16 -26.12 -92.81
CA GLN A 103 33.45 -26.61 -93.29
C GLN A 103 33.40 -28.10 -93.62
N GLU A 104 32.76 -28.93 -92.78
CA GLU A 104 32.56 -30.35 -93.04
C GLU A 104 31.73 -30.59 -94.31
N TYR A 105 30.65 -29.83 -94.49
CA TYR A 105 29.81 -29.88 -95.70
C TYR A 105 30.57 -29.51 -96.97
N GLY A 106 31.35 -28.44 -96.93
CA GLY A 106 32.20 -28.04 -98.06
C GLY A 106 33.15 -29.17 -98.47
N ARG A 107 33.76 -29.85 -97.50
CA ARG A 107 34.64 -31.01 -97.76
C ARG A 107 33.88 -32.20 -98.36
N GLN A 108 32.68 -32.49 -97.89
CA GLN A 108 31.86 -33.62 -98.38
C GLN A 108 31.35 -33.37 -99.80
N LEU A 109 30.85 -32.16 -100.10
CA LEU A 109 30.48 -31.76 -101.46
C LEU A 109 31.67 -31.83 -102.41
N GLN A 110 32.82 -31.27 -102.02
CA GLN A 110 34.02 -31.31 -102.85
C GLN A 110 34.50 -32.75 -103.11
N THR A 111 34.39 -33.62 -102.10
CA THR A 111 34.71 -35.05 -102.26
C THR A 111 33.75 -35.74 -103.24
N PHE A 112 32.46 -35.41 -103.18
CA PHE A 112 31.47 -35.91 -104.14
C PHE A 112 31.76 -35.40 -105.56
N GLU A 113 31.99 -34.09 -105.72
CA GLU A 113 32.33 -33.46 -107.01
C GLU A 113 33.57 -34.11 -107.62
N ASN A 114 34.64 -34.30 -106.84
CA ASN A 114 35.86 -34.96 -107.31
C ASN A 114 35.61 -36.42 -107.73
N ARG A 115 34.77 -37.17 -107.01
CA ARG A 115 34.42 -38.56 -107.36
C ARG A 115 33.59 -38.63 -108.61
N GLN A 116 32.61 -37.74 -108.77
CA GLN A 116 31.78 -37.67 -109.98
C GLN A 116 32.61 -37.26 -111.18
N GLN A 117 33.47 -36.24 -111.05
CA GLN A 117 34.36 -35.83 -112.12
C GLN A 117 35.28 -36.98 -112.57
N ALA A 118 35.92 -37.68 -111.63
CA ALA A 118 36.74 -38.83 -111.96
C ALA A 118 35.96 -39.97 -112.65
N ALA A 119 34.68 -40.17 -112.30
CA ALA A 119 33.82 -41.15 -112.95
C ALA A 119 33.42 -40.71 -114.37
N ILE A 120 33.13 -39.42 -114.58
CA ILE A 120 32.86 -38.85 -115.90
C ILE A 120 34.08 -38.96 -116.79
N ASP A 121 35.25 -38.53 -116.32
CA ASP A 121 36.49 -38.55 -117.10
C ASP A 121 36.78 -39.99 -117.54
N LYS A 122 36.67 -40.96 -116.62
CA LYS A 122 36.85 -42.38 -116.93
C LYS A 122 35.84 -42.92 -117.95
N THR A 123 34.56 -42.58 -117.82
CA THR A 123 33.52 -43.06 -118.75
C THR A 123 33.57 -42.34 -120.10
N SER A 124 33.91 -41.06 -120.11
CA SER A 124 34.16 -40.26 -121.31
C SER A 124 35.36 -40.80 -122.08
N ASP A 125 36.47 -41.11 -121.40
CA ASP A 125 37.64 -41.72 -122.02
C ASP A 125 37.31 -43.10 -122.59
N GLN A 126 36.52 -43.92 -121.88
CA GLN A 126 36.09 -45.22 -122.38
C GLN A 126 35.19 -45.11 -123.62
N ASP A 127 34.22 -44.20 -123.59
CA ASP A 127 33.32 -43.98 -124.72
C ASP A 127 34.04 -43.36 -125.92
N LEU A 128 34.92 -42.38 -125.70
CA LEU A 128 35.77 -41.80 -126.75
C LEU A 128 36.63 -42.88 -127.40
N ASN A 129 37.28 -43.73 -126.61
CA ASN A 129 38.07 -44.85 -127.13
C ASN A 129 37.21 -45.85 -127.93
N LEU A 130 35.98 -46.17 -127.49
CA LEU A 130 35.07 -47.03 -128.23
C LEU A 130 34.62 -46.40 -129.55
N LYS A 131 34.29 -45.10 -129.53
CA LYS A 131 33.84 -44.37 -130.71
C LYS A 131 34.96 -44.09 -131.71
N GLU A 132 36.18 -43.86 -131.26
CA GLU A 132 37.36 -43.79 -132.14
C GLU A 132 37.62 -45.12 -132.82
N ARG A 133 37.45 -46.25 -132.12
CA ARG A 133 37.55 -47.58 -132.73
C ARG A 133 36.44 -47.82 -133.76
N GLU A 134 35.20 -47.46 -133.46
CA GLU A 134 34.07 -47.54 -134.41
C GLU A 134 34.34 -46.68 -135.66
N LEU A 135 34.82 -45.44 -135.48
CA LEU A 135 35.18 -44.54 -136.58
C LEU A 135 36.33 -45.09 -137.42
N GLN A 136 37.37 -45.66 -136.80
CA GLN A 136 38.48 -46.30 -137.52
C GLN A 136 38.01 -47.54 -138.31
N GLN A 137 37.12 -48.35 -137.74
CA GLN A 137 36.53 -49.50 -138.44
C GLN A 137 35.71 -49.04 -139.65
N LEU A 138 34.85 -48.04 -139.46
CA LEU A 138 34.02 -47.49 -140.54
C LEU A 138 34.85 -46.79 -141.63
N SER A 139 35.94 -46.08 -141.27
CA SER A 139 36.87 -45.49 -142.24
C SER A 139 37.49 -46.57 -143.11
N LYS A 140 37.93 -47.68 -142.50
CA LYS A 140 38.49 -48.82 -143.25
C LYS A 140 37.45 -49.49 -144.13
N GLU A 141 36.23 -49.69 -143.64
CA GLU A 141 35.13 -50.25 -144.44
C GLU A 141 34.80 -49.35 -145.64
N ILE A 142 34.78 -48.02 -145.44
CA ILE A 142 34.53 -47.06 -146.49
C ILE A 142 35.69 -47.01 -147.48
N GLU A 143 36.94 -47.00 -147.03
CA GLU A 143 38.11 -47.08 -147.91
C GLU A 143 38.04 -48.34 -148.77
N LEU A 144 37.74 -49.50 -148.17
CA LEU A 144 37.56 -50.76 -148.90
C LEU A 144 36.41 -50.70 -149.90
N GLN A 145 35.25 -50.16 -149.52
CA GLN A 145 34.12 -49.98 -150.44
C GLN A 145 34.41 -48.97 -151.54
N THR A 146 35.12 -47.88 -151.23
CA THR A 146 35.54 -46.86 -152.19
C THR A 146 36.54 -47.45 -153.17
N GLN A 147 37.48 -48.26 -152.69
CA GLN A 147 38.49 -48.91 -153.51
C GLN A 147 37.87 -50.01 -154.38
N ASP A 148 36.91 -50.79 -153.86
CA ASP A 148 36.12 -51.72 -154.67
C ASP A 148 35.27 -50.99 -155.72
N LEU A 149 34.67 -49.84 -155.38
CA LEU A 149 33.92 -49.03 -156.34
C LEU A 149 34.82 -48.36 -157.38
N LEU A 150 35.99 -47.86 -156.99
CA LEU A 150 37.01 -47.29 -157.88
C LEU A 150 37.62 -48.38 -158.78
N ASP A 151 37.84 -49.59 -158.28
CA ASP A 151 38.28 -50.74 -159.07
C ASP A 151 37.21 -51.19 -160.07
N ARG A 152 35.92 -51.13 -159.67
CA ARG A 152 34.79 -51.35 -160.58
C ARG A 152 34.67 -50.22 -161.60
N LEU A 153 34.94 -48.97 -161.23
CA LEU A 153 34.97 -47.80 -162.12
C LEU A 153 36.16 -47.83 -163.08
N ALA A 154 37.34 -48.26 -162.63
CA ALA A 154 38.54 -48.42 -163.46
C ALA A 154 38.36 -49.51 -164.53
N ARG A 155 37.45 -50.48 -164.30
CA ARG A 155 37.02 -51.48 -165.28
C ARG A 155 35.97 -50.97 -166.27
N VAL A 156 35.39 -49.80 -166.04
CA VAL A 156 34.39 -49.16 -166.91
C VAL A 156 35.04 -47.92 -167.52
N GLU A 157 35.49 -48.01 -168.76
CA GLU A 157 36.13 -46.90 -169.47
C GLU A 157 35.30 -45.60 -169.40
N ALA A 158 35.91 -44.58 -168.78
CA ALA A 158 35.66 -43.14 -168.89
C ALA A 158 34.24 -42.57 -168.62
N ASN A 159 33.91 -42.28 -167.35
CA ASN A 159 33.09 -41.10 -167.03
C ASN A 159 33.55 -40.39 -165.73
N PRO A 160 34.49 -39.43 -165.81
CA PRO A 160 35.02 -38.73 -164.63
C PRO A 160 33.97 -37.97 -163.82
N ALA A 161 32.86 -37.55 -164.43
CA ALA A 161 31.76 -36.90 -163.73
C ALA A 161 31.04 -37.83 -162.73
N LEU A 162 31.05 -39.15 -162.99
CA LEU A 162 30.38 -40.16 -162.17
C LEU A 162 31.23 -40.54 -160.95
N ALA A 163 32.55 -40.61 -161.11
CA ALA A 163 33.50 -40.75 -160.00
C ALA A 163 33.42 -39.56 -159.03
N SER A 164 33.44 -38.32 -159.54
CA SER A 164 33.29 -37.12 -158.72
C SER A 164 31.91 -37.01 -158.04
N SER A 165 30.86 -37.53 -158.68
CA SER A 165 29.52 -37.63 -158.10
C SER A 165 29.47 -38.60 -156.92
N ILE A 166 30.07 -39.79 -157.08
CA ILE A 166 30.16 -40.81 -156.02
C ILE A 166 31.02 -40.31 -154.86
N GLU A 167 32.19 -39.72 -155.13
CA GLU A 167 33.05 -39.09 -154.12
C GLU A 167 32.33 -38.00 -153.33
N ARG A 168 31.58 -37.10 -153.99
CA ARG A 168 30.78 -36.08 -153.30
C ARG A 168 29.67 -36.70 -152.46
N SER A 169 28.96 -37.70 -152.98
CA SER A 169 27.89 -38.37 -152.23
C SER A 169 28.43 -39.08 -150.99
N MET A 170 29.61 -39.71 -151.07
CA MET A 170 30.25 -40.36 -149.94
C MET A 170 30.77 -39.34 -148.93
N GLN A 171 31.37 -38.23 -149.37
CA GLN A 171 31.77 -37.13 -148.50
C GLN A 171 30.57 -36.50 -147.78
N GLU A 172 29.44 -36.32 -148.48
CA GLU A 172 28.19 -35.83 -147.87
C GLU A 172 27.61 -36.82 -146.84
N VAL A 173 27.63 -38.13 -147.12
CA VAL A 173 27.20 -39.17 -146.17
C VAL A 173 28.12 -39.20 -144.93
N LEU A 174 29.43 -39.13 -145.14
CA LEU A 174 30.43 -39.04 -144.06
C LEU A 174 30.24 -37.78 -143.22
N ALA A 175 30.04 -36.62 -143.85
CA ALA A 175 29.82 -35.36 -143.16
C ALA A 175 28.52 -35.36 -142.34
N ARG A 176 27.41 -35.88 -142.90
CA ARG A 176 26.14 -36.03 -142.19
C ARG A 176 26.27 -36.95 -140.99
N ARG A 177 26.92 -38.11 -141.14
CA ARG A 177 27.12 -39.04 -140.02
C ARG A 177 28.08 -38.50 -138.96
N LYS A 178 29.12 -37.77 -139.35
CA LYS A 178 29.99 -37.05 -138.40
C LYS A 178 29.18 -36.03 -137.59
N ALA A 179 28.33 -35.23 -138.24
CA ALA A 179 27.47 -34.27 -137.56
C ALA A 179 26.45 -34.96 -136.61
N GLU A 180 25.88 -36.10 -136.99
CA GLU A 180 24.99 -36.88 -136.12
C GLU A 180 25.72 -37.45 -134.89
N LEU A 181 26.95 -37.93 -135.06
CA LEU A 181 27.78 -38.40 -133.94
C LEU A 181 28.19 -37.26 -133.02
N GLU A 182 28.54 -36.10 -133.55
CA GLU A 182 28.83 -34.88 -132.78
C GLU A 182 27.59 -34.40 -132.01
N ALA A 183 26.40 -34.40 -132.64
CA ALA A 183 25.14 -34.08 -131.99
C ALA A 183 24.81 -35.08 -130.87
N ARG A 184 25.02 -36.38 -131.09
CA ARG A 184 24.81 -37.41 -130.07
C ARG A 184 25.80 -37.29 -128.91
N ARG A 185 27.05 -36.91 -129.19
CA ARG A 185 28.07 -36.63 -128.17
C ARG A 185 27.67 -35.44 -127.31
N ALA A 186 27.22 -34.34 -127.92
CA ALA A 186 26.73 -33.17 -127.19
C ALA A 186 25.51 -33.52 -126.33
N GLN A 187 24.57 -34.33 -126.86
CA GLN A 187 23.40 -34.79 -126.11
C GLN A 187 23.79 -35.64 -124.89
N LEU A 188 24.70 -36.61 -125.04
CA LEU A 188 25.17 -37.44 -123.92
C LEU A 188 25.94 -36.63 -122.88
N SER A 189 26.72 -35.62 -123.31
CA SER A 189 27.38 -34.68 -122.38
C SER A 189 26.36 -33.93 -121.54
N ALA A 190 25.32 -33.37 -122.18
CA ALA A 190 24.25 -32.64 -121.50
C ALA A 190 23.41 -33.55 -120.56
N GLU A 191 23.11 -34.78 -120.97
CA GLU A 191 22.39 -35.76 -120.12
C GLU A 191 23.22 -36.14 -118.88
N ARG A 192 24.54 -36.27 -119.01
CA ARG A 192 25.47 -36.50 -117.89
C ARG A 192 25.53 -35.32 -116.94
N GLU A 193 25.76 -34.12 -117.46
CA GLU A 193 25.76 -32.87 -116.69
C GLU A 193 24.47 -32.72 -115.88
N ALA A 194 23.31 -32.91 -116.52
CA ALA A 194 22.02 -32.85 -115.84
C ALA A 194 21.81 -33.93 -114.76
N TYR A 195 22.41 -35.12 -114.91
CA TYR A 195 22.39 -36.18 -113.89
C TYR A 195 23.28 -35.81 -112.68
N ILE A 196 24.46 -35.26 -112.93
CA ILE A 196 25.40 -34.82 -111.89
C ILE A 196 24.82 -33.64 -111.13
N GLU A 197 24.23 -32.67 -111.82
CA GLU A 197 23.55 -31.53 -111.18
C GLU A 197 22.40 -31.99 -110.28
N ARG A 198 21.61 -32.99 -110.73
CA ARG A 198 20.57 -33.62 -109.90
C ARG A 198 21.15 -34.32 -108.68
N GLY A 199 22.22 -35.09 -108.85
CA GLY A 199 22.92 -35.75 -107.74
C GLY A 199 23.52 -34.75 -106.74
N ARG A 200 24.09 -33.65 -107.24
CA ARG A 200 24.62 -32.53 -106.44
C ARG A 200 23.52 -31.82 -105.66
N ALA A 201 22.38 -31.56 -106.29
CA ALA A 201 21.23 -30.96 -105.62
C ALA A 201 20.67 -31.87 -104.51
N GLN A 202 20.50 -33.16 -104.79
CA GLN A 202 20.01 -34.16 -103.82
C GLN A 202 20.96 -34.32 -102.63
N LEU A 203 22.27 -34.44 -102.89
CA LEU A 203 23.27 -34.50 -101.82
C LEU A 203 23.30 -33.19 -101.02
N GLY A 204 23.20 -32.04 -101.70
CA GLY A 204 23.14 -30.74 -101.05
C GLY A 204 21.93 -30.60 -100.11
N GLU A 205 20.75 -31.10 -100.50
CA GLU A 205 19.56 -31.13 -99.66
C GLU A 205 19.70 -32.09 -98.46
N GLN A 206 20.18 -33.31 -98.70
CA GLN A 206 20.39 -34.30 -97.64
C GLN A 206 21.36 -33.78 -96.58
N LEU A 207 22.52 -33.30 -97.01
CA LEU A 207 23.53 -32.78 -96.08
C LEU A 207 23.05 -31.52 -95.33
N LYS A 208 22.29 -30.62 -95.97
CA LYS A 208 21.66 -29.49 -95.26
C LYS A 208 20.70 -29.96 -94.17
N SER A 209 19.93 -31.02 -94.44
CA SER A 209 19.02 -31.59 -93.45
C SER A 209 19.78 -32.25 -92.28
N GLU A 210 20.86 -32.97 -92.57
CA GLU A 210 21.74 -33.58 -91.55
C GLU A 210 22.44 -32.51 -90.70
N GLN A 211 22.93 -31.43 -91.31
CA GLN A 211 23.51 -30.28 -90.61
C GLN A 211 22.51 -29.63 -89.65
N ALA A 212 21.26 -29.39 -90.10
CA ALA A 212 20.25 -28.78 -89.25
C ALA A 212 19.94 -29.68 -88.03
N LEU A 213 19.91 -30.99 -88.24
CA LEU A 213 19.64 -31.97 -87.19
C LEU A 213 20.81 -32.11 -86.21
N GLU A 214 22.05 -32.16 -86.70
CA GLU A 214 23.25 -32.22 -85.87
C GLU A 214 23.47 -30.92 -85.09
N LEU A 215 23.23 -29.75 -85.72
CA LEU A 215 23.22 -28.45 -85.05
C LEU A 215 22.21 -28.45 -83.90
N SER A 216 20.97 -28.91 -84.16
CA SER A 216 19.94 -29.00 -83.13
C SER A 216 20.37 -29.92 -81.99
N ARG A 217 20.90 -31.11 -82.28
CA ARG A 217 21.36 -32.07 -81.25
C ARG A 217 22.45 -31.48 -80.37
N ARG A 218 23.51 -30.91 -80.97
CA ARG A 218 24.64 -30.34 -80.22
C ARG A 218 24.19 -29.14 -79.38
N LEU A 219 23.32 -28.28 -79.90
CA LEU A 219 22.75 -27.16 -79.15
C LEU A 219 21.90 -27.63 -77.97
N THR A 220 21.06 -28.65 -78.14
CA THR A 220 20.24 -29.19 -77.04
C THR A 220 21.11 -29.76 -75.92
N VAL A 221 22.17 -30.50 -76.25
CA VAL A 221 23.11 -31.03 -75.24
C VAL A 221 23.80 -29.87 -74.52
N LYS A 222 24.30 -28.87 -75.25
CA LYS A 222 24.96 -27.71 -74.64
C LYS A 222 24.00 -26.94 -73.73
N GLU A 223 22.79 -26.66 -74.19
CA GLU A 223 21.75 -26.00 -73.39
C GLU A 223 21.43 -26.77 -72.11
N ALA A 224 21.28 -28.09 -72.18
CA ALA A 224 21.04 -28.92 -71.01
C ALA A 224 22.20 -28.82 -69.99
N THR A 225 23.46 -28.93 -70.45
CA THR A 225 24.63 -28.82 -69.56
C THR A 225 24.75 -27.45 -68.90
N LEU A 226 24.48 -26.37 -69.64
CA LEU A 226 24.53 -25.01 -69.11
C LEU A 226 23.37 -24.71 -68.15
N ARG A 227 22.17 -25.25 -68.43
CA ARG A 227 21.05 -25.16 -67.50
C ARG A 227 21.31 -25.92 -66.21
N GLN A 228 21.98 -27.08 -66.28
CA GLN A 228 22.37 -27.84 -65.11
C GLN A 228 23.37 -27.06 -64.25
N SER A 229 24.44 -26.51 -64.84
CA SER A 229 25.41 -25.70 -64.09
C SER A 229 24.79 -24.43 -63.49
N MET A 230 23.87 -23.79 -64.22
CA MET A 230 23.08 -22.66 -63.69
C MET A 230 22.25 -23.08 -62.46
N ALA A 231 21.58 -24.23 -62.52
CA ALA A 231 20.78 -24.75 -61.40
C ALA A 231 21.66 -25.10 -60.19
N GLU A 232 22.84 -25.69 -60.41
CA GLU A 232 23.80 -26.01 -59.35
C GLU A 232 24.33 -24.74 -58.68
N LEU A 233 24.68 -23.70 -59.44
CA LEU A 233 25.11 -22.41 -58.90
C LEU A 233 24.01 -21.75 -58.06
N LEU A 234 22.78 -21.66 -58.59
CA LEU A 234 21.63 -21.11 -57.85
C LEU A 234 21.36 -21.90 -56.56
N TYR A 235 21.50 -23.23 -56.61
CA TYR A 235 21.34 -24.09 -55.44
C TYR A 235 22.41 -23.84 -54.38
N GLN A 236 23.69 -23.75 -54.77
CA GLN A 236 24.79 -23.50 -53.85
C GLN A 236 24.65 -22.14 -53.16
N THR A 237 24.34 -21.08 -53.92
CA THR A 237 24.10 -19.75 -53.35
C THR A 237 22.94 -19.79 -52.36
N ARG A 238 21.80 -20.37 -52.75
CA ARG A 238 20.63 -20.52 -51.87
C ARG A 238 20.96 -21.29 -50.60
N ARG A 239 21.81 -22.32 -50.66
CA ARG A 239 22.18 -23.13 -49.49
C ARG A 239 23.03 -22.34 -48.49
N GLN A 240 23.99 -21.55 -48.95
CA GLN A 240 24.82 -20.71 -48.05
C GLN A 240 23.97 -19.66 -47.35
N ASP A 241 23.07 -19.05 -48.12
CA ASP A 241 22.17 -17.99 -47.70
C ASP A 241 21.09 -18.48 -46.71
N THR A 242 20.54 -19.68 -46.93
CA THR A 242 19.51 -20.26 -46.05
C THR A 242 20.03 -20.61 -44.67
N ALA A 243 21.29 -21.05 -44.52
CA ALA A 243 21.86 -21.35 -43.21
C ALA A 243 21.96 -20.08 -42.34
N TYR A 244 22.39 -18.96 -42.93
CA TYR A 244 22.47 -17.68 -42.24
C TYR A 244 21.08 -17.12 -41.87
N LEU A 245 20.12 -17.17 -42.81
CA LEU A 245 18.73 -16.78 -42.51
C LEU A 245 18.11 -17.66 -41.42
N GLN A 246 18.38 -18.96 -41.43
CA GLN A 246 17.85 -19.87 -40.42
C GLN A 246 18.39 -19.50 -39.03
N ALA A 247 19.69 -19.23 -38.90
CA ALA A 247 20.27 -18.78 -37.64
C ALA A 247 19.62 -17.47 -37.13
N LYS A 248 19.32 -16.54 -38.04
CA LYS A 248 18.61 -15.30 -37.69
C LYS A 248 17.14 -15.52 -37.31
N ARG A 249 16.45 -16.47 -37.94
CA ARG A 249 15.10 -16.88 -37.52
C ARG A 249 15.10 -17.52 -36.13
N ASP A 250 16.08 -18.36 -35.86
CA ASP A 250 16.24 -19.02 -34.56
C ASP A 250 16.53 -17.98 -33.46
N GLU A 251 17.36 -16.96 -33.74
CA GLU A 251 17.63 -15.83 -32.85
C GLU A 251 16.34 -15.06 -32.51
N VAL A 252 15.52 -14.71 -33.51
CA VAL A 252 14.22 -14.05 -33.29
C VAL A 252 13.28 -14.93 -32.46
N ALA A 253 13.23 -16.24 -32.75
CA ALA A 253 12.39 -17.19 -32.01
C ALA A 253 12.84 -17.32 -30.54
N ASP A 254 14.14 -17.30 -30.27
CA ASP A 254 14.70 -17.31 -28.91
C ASP A 254 14.31 -16.05 -28.12
N ILE A 255 14.44 -14.87 -28.75
CA ILE A 255 14.02 -13.60 -28.15
C ILE A 255 12.51 -13.64 -27.87
N GLN A 256 11.71 -14.14 -28.80
CA GLN A 256 10.26 -14.26 -28.63
C GLN A 256 9.88 -15.21 -27.48
N ARG A 257 10.57 -16.35 -27.36
CA ARG A 257 10.37 -17.29 -26.23
C ARG A 257 10.70 -16.64 -24.89
N ARG A 258 11.83 -15.93 -24.79
CA ARG A 258 12.21 -15.19 -23.57
C ARG A 258 11.20 -14.09 -23.23
N HIS A 259 10.76 -13.35 -24.24
CA HIS A 259 9.72 -12.34 -24.07
C HIS A 259 8.42 -12.93 -23.52
N GLN A 260 7.95 -14.05 -24.07
CA GLN A 260 6.74 -14.74 -23.57
C GLN A 260 6.90 -15.22 -22.12
N ALA A 261 8.07 -15.77 -21.77
CA ALA A 261 8.36 -16.20 -20.41
C ALA A 261 8.29 -15.02 -19.41
N LEU A 262 8.90 -13.88 -19.77
CA LEU A 262 8.83 -12.68 -18.92
C LEU A 262 7.42 -12.08 -18.84
N VAL A 263 6.61 -12.14 -19.90
CA VAL A 263 5.20 -11.72 -19.85
C VAL A 263 4.41 -12.59 -18.87
N GLN A 264 4.64 -13.91 -18.88
CA GLN A 264 4.02 -14.82 -17.92
C GLN A 264 4.48 -14.55 -16.49
N GLU A 265 5.78 -14.30 -16.30
CA GLU A 265 6.34 -13.92 -14.99
C GLU A 265 5.74 -12.60 -14.49
N GLN A 266 5.62 -11.59 -15.35
CA GLN A 266 4.99 -10.30 -15.02
C GLN A 266 3.54 -10.50 -14.57
N ALA A 267 2.75 -11.30 -15.29
CA ALA A 267 1.38 -11.61 -14.92
C ALA A 267 1.29 -12.35 -13.58
N ALA A 268 2.17 -13.33 -13.34
CA ALA A 268 2.24 -14.06 -12.07
C ALA A 268 2.60 -13.14 -10.90
N LEU A 269 3.57 -12.24 -11.08
CA LEU A 269 3.96 -11.26 -10.08
C LEU A 269 2.86 -10.22 -9.82
N GLN A 270 2.13 -9.78 -10.84
CA GLN A 270 0.96 -8.91 -10.69
C GLN A 270 -0.13 -9.59 -9.86
N GLY A 271 -0.48 -10.83 -10.20
CA GLY A 271 -1.42 -11.64 -9.42
C GLY A 271 -0.99 -11.80 -7.97
N ARG A 272 0.29 -12.10 -7.73
CA ARG A 272 0.83 -12.20 -6.36
C ARG A 272 0.78 -10.85 -5.61
N GLY A 273 1.01 -9.74 -6.31
CA GLY A 273 0.87 -8.39 -5.76
C GLY A 273 -0.55 -8.12 -5.28
N GLU A 274 -1.55 -8.44 -6.10
CA GLU A 274 -2.97 -8.28 -5.75
C GLU A 274 -3.39 -9.19 -4.58
N GLU A 275 -2.88 -10.42 -4.51
CA GLU A 275 -3.11 -11.31 -3.37
C GLU A 275 -2.57 -10.71 -2.07
N LEU A 276 -1.33 -10.23 -2.09
CA LEU A 276 -0.70 -9.59 -0.93
C LEU A 276 -1.46 -8.33 -0.50
N ASP A 277 -1.99 -7.55 -1.44
CA ASP A 277 -2.84 -6.39 -1.13
C ASP A 277 -4.12 -6.81 -0.41
N ARG A 278 -4.81 -7.86 -0.91
CA ARG A 278 -6.02 -8.40 -0.25
C ARG A 278 -5.71 -8.94 1.15
N GLU A 279 -4.63 -9.70 1.30
CA GLU A 279 -4.16 -10.22 2.60
C GLU A 279 -3.84 -9.06 3.56
N MET A 280 -3.18 -8.01 3.07
CA MET A 280 -2.84 -6.83 3.85
C MET A 280 -4.07 -6.07 4.32
N THR A 281 -5.06 -5.84 3.44
CA THR A 281 -6.33 -5.20 3.82
C THR A 281 -7.07 -6.01 4.88
N ALA A 282 -7.14 -7.35 4.73
CA ALA A 282 -7.76 -8.21 5.72
C ALA A 282 -7.05 -8.16 7.08
N LYS A 283 -5.71 -8.14 7.08
CA LYS A 283 -4.90 -8.02 8.31
C LYS A 283 -5.02 -6.64 8.96
N LEU A 284 -5.11 -5.57 8.17
CA LEU A 284 -5.38 -4.21 8.67
C LEU A 284 -6.72 -4.14 9.38
N HIS A 285 -7.80 -4.64 8.77
CA HIS A 285 -9.12 -4.68 9.42
C HIS A 285 -9.11 -5.54 10.69
N ARG A 286 -8.37 -6.65 10.69
CA ARG A 286 -8.21 -7.46 11.90
C ARG A 286 -7.47 -6.68 13.00
N ALA A 287 -6.40 -5.97 12.67
CA ALA A 287 -5.67 -5.14 13.63
C ALA A 287 -6.57 -4.03 14.21
N GLU A 288 -7.35 -3.36 13.36
CA GLU A 288 -8.33 -2.35 13.77
C GLU A 288 -9.39 -2.94 14.72
N SER A 289 -9.95 -4.10 14.38
CA SER A 289 -10.93 -4.81 15.22
C SER A 289 -10.34 -5.17 16.59
N VAL A 290 -9.13 -5.73 16.62
CA VAL A 290 -8.46 -6.11 17.87
C VAL A 290 -8.09 -4.86 18.70
N GLN A 291 -7.71 -3.77 18.05
CA GLN A 291 -7.48 -2.49 18.73
C GLN A 291 -8.76 -1.94 19.36
N ALA A 292 -9.90 -2.04 18.67
CA ALA A 292 -11.20 -1.69 19.22
C ALA A 292 -11.57 -2.59 20.41
N GLU A 293 -11.36 -3.91 20.30
CA GLU A 293 -11.56 -4.85 21.41
C GLU A 293 -10.69 -4.53 22.63
N ARG A 294 -9.44 -4.10 22.43
CA ARG A 294 -8.54 -3.62 23.49
C ARG A 294 -9.13 -2.39 24.20
N GLN A 295 -9.60 -1.39 23.44
CA GLN A 295 -10.22 -0.19 24.02
C GLN A 295 -11.49 -0.51 24.80
N VAL A 296 -12.35 -1.38 24.27
CA VAL A 296 -13.55 -1.86 24.97
C VAL A 296 -13.18 -2.60 26.25
N SER A 297 -12.15 -3.45 26.20
CA SER A 297 -11.68 -4.21 27.37
C SER A 297 -11.08 -3.29 28.44
N LEU A 298 -10.35 -2.24 28.06
CA LEU A 298 -9.85 -1.21 28.97
C LEU A 298 -10.98 -0.40 29.61
N ALA A 299 -11.98 0.00 28.83
CA ALA A 299 -13.16 0.68 29.37
C ALA A 299 -13.96 -0.22 30.33
N ARG A 300 -14.08 -1.51 30.00
CA ARG A 300 -14.70 -2.51 30.88
C ARG A 300 -13.89 -2.71 32.16
N LEU A 301 -12.57 -2.67 32.08
CA LEU A 301 -11.68 -2.73 33.24
C LEU A 301 -11.97 -1.54 34.16
N GLU A 302 -12.01 -0.32 33.62
CA GLU A 302 -12.35 0.90 34.36
C GLU A 302 -13.73 0.79 35.04
N GLN A 303 -14.75 0.37 34.29
CA GLN A 303 -16.11 0.22 34.80
C GLN A 303 -16.19 -0.83 35.92
N THR A 304 -15.39 -1.89 35.84
CA THR A 304 -15.33 -2.94 36.86
C THR A 304 -14.80 -2.39 38.17
N PHE A 305 -13.80 -1.50 38.13
CA PHE A 305 -13.31 -0.78 39.30
C PHE A 305 -14.35 0.20 39.87
N GLN A 306 -15.05 0.95 39.02
CA GLN A 306 -16.07 1.91 39.46
C GLN A 306 -17.25 1.26 40.20
N ARG A 307 -17.59 0.00 39.89
CA ARG A 307 -18.68 -0.73 40.56
C ARG A 307 -18.31 -1.28 41.95
N GLN A 308 -17.04 -1.27 42.32
CA GLN A 308 -16.58 -1.73 43.63
C GLN A 308 -16.72 -0.62 44.69
N ASN A 309 -16.97 -1.04 45.94
CA ASN A 309 -16.99 -0.14 47.10
C ASN A 309 -15.61 0.47 47.35
N ALA A 310 -15.54 1.64 48.01
CA ALA A 310 -14.31 2.42 48.16
C ALA A 310 -13.10 1.63 48.72
N GLY A 311 -13.32 0.77 49.73
CA GLY A 311 -12.26 -0.09 50.30
C GLY A 311 -11.74 -1.14 49.31
N GLN A 312 -12.67 -1.81 48.61
CA GLN A 312 -12.36 -2.82 47.58
C GLN A 312 -11.67 -2.20 46.37
N ARG A 313 -12.03 -0.96 46.02
CA ARG A 313 -11.41 -0.22 44.92
C ARG A 313 -9.94 0.12 45.22
N VAL A 314 -9.60 0.47 46.46
CA VAL A 314 -8.20 0.71 46.89
C VAL A 314 -7.35 -0.56 46.79
N GLU A 315 -7.87 -1.68 47.28
CA GLU A 315 -7.17 -2.98 47.22
C GLU A 315 -7.02 -3.46 45.77
N GLY A 316 -8.05 -3.28 44.94
CA GLY A 316 -7.99 -3.58 43.52
C GLY A 316 -6.98 -2.71 42.75
N ILE A 317 -6.83 -1.43 43.10
CA ILE A 317 -5.83 -0.53 42.50
C ILE A 317 -4.40 -0.95 42.89
N ALA A 318 -4.19 -1.35 44.15
CA ALA A 318 -2.90 -1.89 44.60
C ALA A 318 -2.53 -3.13 43.78
N TRP A 319 -3.48 -4.05 43.58
CA TRP A 319 -3.28 -5.23 42.74
C TRP A 319 -3.02 -4.89 41.27
N LEU A 320 -3.72 -3.90 40.70
CA LEU A 320 -3.45 -3.41 39.33
C LEU A 320 -2.01 -2.88 39.20
N THR A 321 -1.47 -2.26 40.24
CA THR A 321 -0.07 -1.77 40.27
C THR A 321 0.92 -2.92 40.05
N GLU A 322 0.73 -4.04 40.74
CA GLU A 322 1.57 -5.24 40.58
C GLU A 322 1.44 -5.82 39.18
N ALA A 323 0.22 -5.84 38.62
CA ALA A 323 -0.02 -6.34 37.27
C ALA A 323 0.59 -5.44 36.18
N ILE A 324 0.63 -4.12 36.39
CA ILE A 324 1.29 -3.15 35.51
C ILE A 324 2.79 -3.41 35.42
N GLN A 325 3.44 -3.76 36.53
CA GLN A 325 4.88 -4.05 36.56
C GLN A 325 5.26 -5.28 35.72
N GLN A 326 4.32 -6.20 35.50
CA GLN A 326 4.49 -7.40 34.69
C GLN A 326 4.01 -7.21 33.24
N ALA A 327 3.47 -6.03 32.90
CA ALA A 327 2.95 -5.73 31.57
C ALA A 327 4.06 -5.26 30.61
N PRO A 328 3.93 -5.53 29.29
CA PRO A 328 4.75 -4.88 28.27
C PRO A 328 4.70 -3.36 28.37
N ALA A 329 5.79 -2.66 28.06
CA ALA A 329 5.96 -1.22 28.31
C ALA A 329 4.85 -0.32 27.73
N GLU A 330 4.34 -0.66 26.55
CA GLU A 330 3.27 0.09 25.91
C GLU A 330 1.93 -0.12 26.63
N LEU A 331 1.64 -1.36 27.02
CA LEU A 331 0.45 -1.69 27.79
C LEU A 331 0.54 -1.15 29.23
N SER A 332 1.71 -1.17 29.86
CA SER A 332 1.94 -0.62 31.19
C SER A 332 1.71 0.88 31.22
N THR A 333 2.02 1.60 30.13
CA THR A 333 1.77 3.04 30.02
C THR A 333 0.26 3.33 30.01
N GLU A 334 -0.51 2.62 29.17
CA GLU A 334 -1.97 2.78 29.13
C GLU A 334 -2.65 2.37 30.43
N LEU A 335 -2.22 1.26 31.04
CA LEU A 335 -2.75 0.80 32.32
C LEU A 335 -2.36 1.75 33.47
N SER A 336 -1.16 2.36 33.44
CA SER A 336 -0.75 3.39 34.40
C SER A 336 -1.62 4.63 34.33
N LEU A 337 -2.00 5.07 33.11
CA LEU A 337 -2.91 6.21 32.94
C LEU A 337 -4.32 5.90 33.49
N LEU A 338 -4.83 4.69 33.25
CA LEU A 338 -6.07 4.22 33.84
C LEU A 338 -5.99 4.15 35.36
N GLN A 339 -4.88 3.63 35.90
CA GLN A 339 -4.62 3.59 37.33
C GLN A 339 -4.62 4.99 37.95
N GLN A 340 -3.94 5.96 37.33
CA GLN A 340 -3.90 7.34 37.81
C GLN A 340 -5.30 7.95 37.88
N ARG A 341 -6.13 7.73 36.85
CA ARG A 341 -7.53 8.17 36.84
C ARG A 341 -8.34 7.55 37.98
N LEU A 342 -8.21 6.24 38.20
CA LEU A 342 -8.90 5.53 39.28
C LEU A 342 -8.45 6.02 40.66
N VAL A 343 -7.16 6.29 40.86
CA VAL A 343 -6.62 6.85 42.11
C VAL A 343 -7.20 8.24 42.39
N THR A 344 -7.27 9.10 41.37
CA THR A 344 -7.88 10.43 41.50
C THR A 344 -9.35 10.33 41.87
N GLN A 345 -10.12 9.46 41.21
CA GLN A 345 -11.52 9.24 41.54
C GLN A 345 -11.72 8.77 42.99
N VAL A 346 -10.90 7.82 43.47
CA VAL A 346 -10.96 7.37 44.88
C VAL A 346 -10.63 8.49 45.86
N ARG A 347 -9.69 9.39 45.52
CA ARG A 347 -9.36 10.55 46.36
C ARG A 347 -10.51 11.54 46.44
N GLU A 348 -11.15 11.84 45.30
CA GLU A 348 -12.32 12.72 45.24
C GLU A 348 -13.49 12.15 46.03
N GLU A 349 -13.78 10.84 45.91
CA GLU A 349 -14.82 10.17 46.70
C GLU A 349 -14.53 10.24 48.21
N LYS A 350 -13.29 9.96 48.64
CA LYS A 350 -12.91 10.08 50.06
C LYS A 350 -13.04 11.51 50.59
N GLN A 351 -12.65 12.51 49.78
CA GLN A 351 -12.83 13.91 50.14
C GLN A 351 -14.32 14.26 50.28
N LEU A 352 -15.18 13.77 49.38
CA LEU A 352 -16.63 13.96 49.49
C LEU A 352 -17.21 13.26 50.72
N GLU A 353 -16.76 12.05 51.06
CA GLU A 353 -17.15 11.34 52.29
C GLU A 353 -16.73 12.11 53.55
N GLU A 354 -15.50 12.62 53.60
CA GLU A 354 -15.00 13.46 54.70
C GLU A 354 -15.78 14.77 54.81
N GLN A 355 -16.04 15.47 53.70
CA GLN A 355 -16.88 16.66 53.68
C GLN A 355 -18.28 16.36 54.24
N ASN A 356 -18.90 15.26 53.82
CA ASN A 356 -20.20 14.85 54.33
C ASN A 356 -20.16 14.50 55.82
N ARG A 357 -19.08 13.85 56.29
CA ARG A 357 -18.87 13.57 57.72
C ARG A 357 -18.76 14.85 58.52
N VAL A 358 -17.92 15.79 58.09
CA VAL A 358 -17.74 17.11 58.74
C VAL A 358 -19.05 17.90 58.75
N LEU A 359 -19.84 17.85 57.66
CA LEU A 359 -21.16 18.47 57.62
C LEU A 359 -22.11 17.85 58.65
N ARG A 360 -22.13 16.52 58.80
CA ARG A 360 -22.93 15.83 59.82
C ARG A 360 -22.48 16.18 61.24
N GLU A 361 -21.17 16.16 61.51
CA GLU A 361 -20.60 16.54 62.81
C GLU A 361 -20.92 18.00 63.15
N ARG A 362 -20.85 18.91 62.17
CA ARG A 362 -21.26 20.32 62.33
C ARG A 362 -22.74 20.46 62.64
N GLN A 363 -23.61 19.69 61.98
CA GLN A 363 -25.05 19.69 62.26
C GLN A 363 -25.33 19.20 63.70
N LEU A 364 -24.66 18.14 64.15
CA LEU A 364 -24.77 17.63 65.53
C LEU A 364 -24.26 18.65 66.56
N ALA A 365 -23.11 19.29 66.30
CA ALA A 365 -22.55 20.32 67.18
C ALA A 365 -23.48 21.54 67.30
N LEU A 366 -24.12 21.96 66.21
CA LEU A 366 -25.12 23.04 66.24
C LEU A 366 -26.39 22.66 67.03
N GLN A 367 -26.82 21.40 66.99
CA GLN A 367 -27.94 20.92 67.81
C GLN A 367 -27.58 20.95 69.30
N LEU A 368 -26.42 20.40 69.68
CA LEU A 368 -25.92 20.42 71.06
C LEU A 368 -25.74 21.85 71.60
N ALA A 369 -25.23 22.78 70.78
CA ALA A 369 -25.08 24.19 71.18
C ALA A 369 -26.42 24.83 71.56
N ARG A 370 -27.49 24.57 70.79
CA ARG A 370 -28.85 25.06 71.08
C ARG A 370 -29.44 24.44 72.35
N GLU A 371 -29.18 23.15 72.60
CA GLU A 371 -29.59 22.47 73.83
C GLU A 371 -28.87 23.03 75.07
N MET A 372 -27.59 23.37 74.95
CA MET A 372 -26.83 23.96 76.05
C MET A 372 -27.24 25.41 76.33
N GLU A 373 -27.53 26.21 75.30
CA GLU A 373 -28.04 27.57 75.45
C GLU A 373 -29.38 27.60 76.18
N THR A 374 -30.29 26.69 75.83
CA THR A 374 -31.59 26.56 76.51
C THR A 374 -31.44 26.12 77.97
N ARG A 375 -30.53 25.19 78.29
CA ARG A 375 -30.23 24.81 79.70
C ARG A 375 -29.63 25.97 80.50
N TYR A 376 -28.74 26.75 79.90
CA TYR A 376 -28.13 27.90 80.56
C TYR A 376 -29.16 28.99 80.89
N GLN A 377 -30.10 29.27 79.99
CA GLN A 377 -31.20 30.20 80.25
C GLN A 377 -32.10 29.73 81.40
N GLN A 378 -32.39 28.42 81.49
CA GLN A 378 -33.16 27.84 82.59
C GLN A 378 -32.44 27.94 83.94
N ALA A 379 -31.13 27.70 83.98
CA ALA A 379 -30.32 27.82 85.20
C ALA A 379 -30.28 29.26 85.74
N ARG A 380 -30.12 30.26 84.86
CA ARG A 380 -30.19 31.69 85.26
C ARG A 380 -31.54 32.07 85.86
N ALA A 381 -32.64 31.58 85.28
CA ALA A 381 -33.98 31.85 85.78
C ALA A 381 -34.23 31.24 87.18
N ALA A 382 -33.58 30.12 87.50
CA ALA A 382 -33.68 29.49 88.83
C ALA A 382 -32.90 30.27 89.90
N GLU A 383 -31.67 30.69 89.60
CA GLU A 383 -30.82 31.45 90.54
C GLU A 383 -31.46 32.79 90.95
N GLN A 384 -32.20 33.43 90.03
CA GLN A 384 -32.87 34.70 90.31
C GLN A 384 -34.05 34.54 91.27
N ARG A 385 -34.77 33.41 91.23
CA ARG A 385 -35.88 33.12 92.16
C ARG A 385 -35.41 32.85 93.58
N GLU A 386 -34.24 32.24 93.76
CA GLU A 386 -33.67 32.01 95.10
C GLU A 386 -33.30 33.33 95.78
N ARG A 387 -32.74 34.29 95.04
CA ARG A 387 -32.41 35.62 95.60
C ARG A 387 -33.64 36.39 96.07
N ASP A 388 -34.73 36.34 95.31
CA ASP A 388 -36.00 36.99 95.68
C ASP A 388 -36.63 36.40 96.94
N ALA A 389 -36.51 35.08 97.15
CA ALA A 389 -37.06 34.39 98.31
C ALA A 389 -36.32 34.73 99.62
N VAL A 390 -34.99 34.93 99.56
CA VAL A 390 -34.17 35.33 100.72
C VAL A 390 -34.52 36.76 101.16
N SER A 391 -34.75 37.69 100.22
CA SER A 391 -35.08 39.08 100.55
C SER A 391 -36.40 39.22 101.33
N ARG A 392 -37.44 38.45 100.96
CA ARG A 392 -38.76 38.52 101.63
C ARG A 392 -38.71 38.08 103.10
N LYS A 393 -37.94 37.03 103.41
CA LYS A 393 -37.80 36.53 104.79
C LYS A 393 -37.17 37.55 105.75
N ALA A 394 -36.27 38.41 105.26
CA ALA A 394 -35.67 39.44 106.08
C ALA A 394 -36.67 40.58 106.41
N GLU A 395 -37.56 40.93 105.48
CA GLU A 395 -38.58 41.97 105.70
C GLU A 395 -39.61 41.55 106.77
N ASP A 396 -40.03 40.28 106.77
CA ASP A 396 -40.96 39.75 107.77
C ASP A 396 -40.40 39.82 109.21
N LEU A 397 -39.08 39.61 109.37
CA LEU A 397 -38.41 39.69 110.67
C LEU A 397 -38.32 41.14 111.18
N ILE A 398 -38.14 42.12 110.29
CA ILE A 398 -38.13 43.54 110.63
C ILE A 398 -39.53 43.99 111.08
N ALA A 399 -40.59 43.56 110.38
CA ALA A 399 -41.97 43.89 110.75
C ALA A 399 -42.32 43.38 112.16
N ARG A 400 -41.95 42.14 112.49
CA ARG A 400 -42.19 41.55 113.82
C ARG A 400 -41.40 42.24 114.94
N ALA A 401 -40.20 42.76 114.65
CA ALA A 401 -39.45 43.54 115.63
C ALA A 401 -40.18 44.85 116.02
N GLY A 402 -40.78 45.54 115.05
CA GLY A 402 -41.57 46.74 115.31
C GLY A 402 -42.79 46.49 116.19
N GLU A 403 -43.49 45.37 116.00
CA GLU A 403 -44.64 45.00 116.84
C GLU A 403 -44.25 44.72 118.30
N LEU A 404 -43.07 44.11 118.53
CA LEU A 404 -42.60 43.81 119.89
C LEU A 404 -42.13 45.06 120.63
N ALA A 405 -41.57 46.03 119.92
CA ALA A 405 -41.23 47.34 120.44
C ALA A 405 -42.45 48.10 120.98
N GLY A 406 -43.53 48.14 120.21
CA GLY A 406 -44.79 48.78 120.62
C GLY A 406 -45.44 48.14 121.85
N LYS A 407 -45.04 46.91 122.24
CA LYS A 407 -45.50 46.21 123.44
C LYS A 407 -44.54 46.35 124.63
N GLY A 408 -43.50 47.19 124.53
CA GLY A 408 -42.50 47.40 125.56
C GLY A 408 -41.48 46.26 125.71
N ARG A 409 -41.47 45.27 124.80
CA ARG A 409 -40.56 44.11 124.83
C ARG A 409 -39.30 44.38 123.98
N PHE A 410 -38.56 45.42 124.35
CA PHE A 410 -37.44 45.93 123.57
C PHE A 410 -36.30 44.92 123.36
N ASP A 411 -36.02 44.06 124.35
CA ASP A 411 -34.95 43.05 124.23
C ASP A 411 -35.26 41.95 123.20
N GLU A 412 -36.53 41.60 123.03
CA GLU A 412 -36.96 40.64 122.00
C GLU A 412 -36.99 41.30 120.61
N ALA A 413 -37.45 42.55 120.54
CA ALA A 413 -37.43 43.35 119.31
C ALA A 413 -36.01 43.50 118.75
N ILE A 414 -35.04 43.84 119.62
CA ILE A 414 -33.64 44.00 119.24
C ILE A 414 -33.03 42.70 118.67
N ARG A 415 -33.37 41.53 119.23
CA ARG A 415 -32.87 40.24 118.71
C ARG A 415 -33.39 39.92 117.31
N LEU A 416 -34.65 40.25 117.00
CA LEU A 416 -35.22 40.00 115.67
C LEU A 416 -34.60 40.90 114.59
N VAL A 417 -34.26 42.15 114.94
CA VAL A 417 -33.54 43.07 114.05
C VAL A 417 -32.16 42.52 113.70
N ILE A 418 -31.43 41.98 114.67
CA ILE A 418 -30.11 41.34 114.44
C ILE A 418 -30.24 40.12 113.51
N GLN A 419 -31.29 39.31 113.66
CA GLN A 419 -31.52 38.15 112.77
C GLN A 419 -31.85 38.58 111.32
N ALA A 420 -32.64 39.65 111.15
CA ALA A 420 -32.91 40.20 109.83
C ALA A 420 -31.62 40.72 109.15
N GLN A 421 -30.73 41.33 109.94
CA GLN A 421 -29.43 41.84 109.48
C GLN A 421 -28.52 40.74 108.94
N ALA A 422 -28.51 39.57 109.59
CA ALA A 422 -27.71 38.42 109.16
C ALA A 422 -28.23 37.75 107.87
N LEU A 423 -29.54 37.84 107.60
CA LEU A 423 -30.18 37.20 106.44
C LEU A 423 -30.13 38.04 105.17
N ASN A 424 -30.10 39.37 105.27
CA ASN A 424 -30.07 40.27 104.10
C ASN A 424 -29.11 41.46 104.31
N PRO A 425 -27.79 41.25 104.12
CA PRO A 425 -26.75 42.27 104.29
C PRO A 425 -26.97 43.60 103.54
N PRO A 426 -27.53 43.65 102.31
CA PRO A 426 -27.72 44.92 101.62
C PRO A 426 -28.78 45.86 102.24
N GLN A 427 -29.60 45.40 103.19
CA GLN A 427 -30.53 46.26 103.95
C GLN A 427 -29.95 46.78 105.29
N MET A 428 -28.65 46.56 105.54
CA MET A 428 -27.92 46.93 106.77
C MET A 428 -28.25 48.33 107.29
N SER A 429 -28.26 49.37 106.45
CA SER A 429 -28.47 50.75 106.91
C SER A 429 -29.85 50.96 107.56
N ARG A 430 -30.90 50.39 106.98
CA ARG A 430 -32.28 50.50 107.50
C ARG A 430 -32.45 49.72 108.81
N VAL A 431 -31.81 48.55 108.89
CA VAL A 431 -31.88 47.65 110.05
C VAL A 431 -31.10 48.22 111.24
N THR A 432 -29.94 48.84 111.00
CA THR A 432 -29.14 49.51 112.05
C THR A 432 -29.86 50.73 112.65
N VAL A 433 -30.50 51.57 111.84
CA VAL A 433 -31.26 52.72 112.34
C VAL A 433 -32.41 52.28 113.25
N LEU A 434 -33.12 51.20 112.88
CA LEU A 434 -34.16 50.60 113.71
C LEU A 434 -33.61 50.07 115.04
N HIS A 435 -32.43 49.45 115.04
CA HIS A 435 -31.79 48.97 116.26
C HIS A 435 -31.48 50.12 117.25
N GLU A 436 -30.92 51.23 116.75
CA GLU A 436 -30.59 52.41 117.58
C GLU A 436 -31.85 53.11 118.12
N GLN A 437 -32.91 53.21 117.31
CA GLN A 437 -34.20 53.76 117.75
C GLN A 437 -34.81 52.95 118.90
N LEU A 438 -34.77 51.62 118.83
CA LEU A 438 -35.29 50.75 119.87
C LEU A 438 -34.52 50.85 121.19
N LEU A 439 -33.20 51.08 121.13
CA LEU A 439 -32.39 51.32 122.33
C LEU A 439 -32.75 52.66 122.99
N ALA A 440 -32.92 53.72 122.20
CA ALA A 440 -33.30 55.04 122.70
C ALA A 440 -34.70 55.05 123.36
N GLU A 441 -35.68 54.36 122.77
CA GLU A 441 -37.02 54.22 123.35
C GLU A 441 -37.01 53.45 124.67
N LYS A 442 -36.20 52.38 124.76
CA LYS A 442 -36.00 51.63 126.00
C LYS A 442 -35.47 52.51 127.13
N GLU A 443 -34.50 53.39 126.85
CA GLU A 443 -33.96 54.31 127.86
C GLU A 443 -34.98 55.36 128.29
N ARG A 444 -35.77 55.90 127.36
CA ARG A 444 -36.81 56.88 127.65
C ARG A 444 -37.90 56.30 128.55
N ALA A 445 -38.40 55.10 128.24
CA ALA A 445 -39.41 54.41 129.05
C ALA A 445 -38.90 54.12 130.49
N ARG A 446 -37.59 53.85 130.65
CA ARG A 446 -36.97 53.63 131.96
C ARG A 446 -36.93 54.90 132.81
N ARG A 447 -36.66 56.07 132.21
CA ARG A 447 -36.67 57.37 132.91
C ARG A 447 -38.07 57.79 133.33
N GLU A 448 -39.07 57.57 132.47
CA GLU A 448 -40.47 57.86 132.79
C GLU A 448 -40.98 57.01 133.97
N ALA A 449 -40.61 55.73 134.03
CA ALA A 449 -40.95 54.86 135.16
C ALA A 449 -40.31 55.33 136.48
N GLN A 450 -39.08 55.85 136.45
CA GLN A 450 -38.38 56.37 137.62
C GLN A 450 -38.97 57.70 138.12
N ALA A 451 -39.37 58.60 137.20
CA ALA A 451 -40.04 59.85 137.56
C ALA A 451 -41.40 59.60 138.25
N ALA A 452 -42.20 58.66 137.72
CA ALA A 452 -43.48 58.28 138.33
C ALA A 452 -43.32 57.65 139.72
N GLU A 453 -42.19 56.98 139.99
CA GLU A 453 -41.89 56.42 141.31
C GLU A 453 -41.56 57.51 142.34
N VAL A 454 -40.89 58.59 141.90
CA VAL A 454 -40.57 59.75 142.75
C VAL A 454 -41.80 60.58 143.07
N GLU A 455 -42.68 60.82 142.09
CA GLU A 455 -43.98 61.47 142.35
C GLU A 455 -44.82 60.71 143.38
N ARG A 456 -44.83 59.38 143.31
CA ARG A 456 -45.53 58.55 144.31
C ARG A 456 -44.93 58.67 145.70
N LEU A 457 -43.61 58.75 145.81
CA LEU A 457 -42.91 58.93 147.09
C LEU A 457 -43.16 60.33 147.67
N PHE A 458 -43.17 61.36 146.82
CA PHE A 458 -43.50 62.74 147.22
C PHE A 458 -44.93 62.88 147.72
N ALA A 459 -45.90 62.30 147.00
CA ALA A 459 -47.30 62.28 147.44
C ALA A 459 -47.44 61.63 148.83
N ARG A 460 -46.68 60.56 149.08
CA ARG A 460 -46.69 59.85 150.36
C ARG A 460 -46.03 60.66 151.49
N ALA A 461 -44.94 61.36 151.21
CA ALA A 461 -44.26 62.26 152.16
C ALA A 461 -45.16 63.44 152.58
N MET A 462 -45.89 64.02 151.62
CA MET A 462 -46.86 65.09 151.86
C MET A 462 -48.03 64.63 152.74
N GLU A 463 -48.54 63.41 152.53
CA GLU A 463 -49.64 62.87 153.34
C GLU A 463 -49.23 62.67 154.80
N THR A 464 -48.01 62.19 155.05
CA THR A 464 -47.45 62.04 156.40
C THR A 464 -47.20 63.39 157.09
N PHE A 465 -46.80 64.42 156.34
CA PHE A 465 -46.60 65.78 156.88
C PHE A 465 -47.90 66.36 157.43
N GLN A 466 -48.99 66.23 156.67
CA GLN A 466 -50.30 66.79 157.03
C GLN A 466 -50.90 66.14 158.29
N LYS A 467 -50.51 64.91 158.63
CA LYS A 467 -50.98 64.19 159.81
C LYS A 467 -50.23 64.55 161.11
N GLY A 468 -49.26 65.47 161.06
CA GLY A 468 -48.51 65.95 162.22
C GLY A 468 -47.35 65.04 162.67
N ALA A 469 -47.03 63.99 161.90
CA ALA A 469 -45.91 63.08 162.13
C ALA A 469 -44.64 63.59 161.42
N TYR A 470 -44.02 64.62 161.97
CA TYR A 470 -42.97 65.37 161.26
C TYR A 470 -41.67 64.57 161.04
N GLU A 471 -41.27 63.71 161.98
CA GLU A 471 -40.05 62.89 161.80
C GLU A 471 -40.18 61.91 160.61
N GLU A 472 -41.35 61.29 160.44
CA GLU A 472 -41.62 60.36 159.33
C GLU A 472 -41.71 61.09 157.98
N SER A 473 -42.30 62.29 157.98
CA SER A 473 -42.36 63.11 156.79
C SER A 473 -40.98 63.59 156.33
N VAL A 474 -40.10 63.97 157.25
CA VAL A 474 -38.72 64.38 156.91
C VAL A 474 -37.96 63.21 156.29
N ALA A 475 -38.05 62.01 156.84
CA ALA A 475 -37.39 60.82 156.28
C ALA A 475 -37.90 60.49 154.86
N LEU A 476 -39.20 60.64 154.60
CA LEU A 476 -39.77 60.43 153.27
C LEU A 476 -39.41 61.56 152.29
N PHE A 477 -39.31 62.82 152.75
CA PHE A 477 -38.78 63.91 151.93
C PHE A 477 -37.29 63.74 151.65
N GLU A 478 -36.48 63.24 152.58
CA GLU A 478 -35.07 62.89 152.31
C GLU A 478 -34.96 61.77 151.26
N GLN A 479 -35.89 60.80 151.24
CA GLN A 479 -35.97 59.77 150.19
C GLN A 479 -36.39 60.35 148.84
N VAL A 480 -37.27 61.34 148.83
CA VAL A 480 -37.61 62.07 147.61
C VAL A 480 -36.41 62.87 147.14
N ILE A 481 -35.78 63.68 147.99
CA ILE A 481 -34.60 64.47 147.65
C ILE A 481 -33.46 63.58 147.14
N THR A 482 -33.25 62.39 147.72
CA THR A 482 -32.21 61.46 147.22
C THR A 482 -32.59 60.81 145.89
N LYS A 483 -33.85 60.44 145.65
CA LYS A 483 -34.27 59.90 144.34
C LYS A 483 -34.45 60.99 143.28
N GLU A 484 -34.82 62.20 143.68
CA GLU A 484 -34.90 63.40 142.85
C GLU A 484 -33.49 63.89 142.52
N ALA A 485 -32.52 63.81 143.44
CA ALA A 485 -31.10 64.01 143.13
C ALA A 485 -30.58 62.96 142.13
N VAL A 486 -31.09 61.73 142.12
CA VAL A 486 -30.75 60.73 141.07
C VAL A 486 -31.46 61.04 139.73
N LEU A 487 -32.56 61.80 139.73
CA LEU A 487 -33.28 62.26 138.54
C LEU A 487 -32.76 63.61 137.97
N GLU A 488 -32.35 64.54 138.82
CA GLU A 488 -31.88 65.89 138.48
C GLU A 488 -30.34 66.04 138.53
N GLY A 489 -29.63 65.11 139.17
CA GLY A 489 -28.17 65.13 139.32
C GLY A 489 -27.57 63.74 139.11
N GLY A 490 -27.35 63.38 137.85
CA GLY A 490 -26.63 62.15 137.50
C GLY A 490 -25.28 62.04 138.23
N SER A 491 -25.07 60.89 138.88
CA SER A 491 -23.78 60.28 139.22
C SER A 491 -22.73 61.15 139.96
N PRO A 492 -22.53 60.98 141.28
CA PRO A 492 -21.29 61.34 141.93
C PRO A 492 -20.29 60.19 141.78
N GLY A 493 -19.35 60.33 140.84
CA GLY A 493 -18.21 59.42 140.71
C GLY A 493 -17.69 59.35 139.29
N ASP A 494 -16.82 60.29 138.92
CA ASP A 494 -15.55 59.98 138.24
C ASP A 494 -14.71 61.25 138.07
N ARG A 495 -13.84 61.50 139.06
CA ARG A 495 -12.59 62.26 138.91
C ARG A 495 -11.46 61.50 139.62
N HIS A 496 -10.33 61.43 138.92
CA HIS A 496 -8.99 60.86 139.23
C HIS A 496 -8.81 59.37 138.84
N ALA A 497 -8.24 59.01 137.68
CA ALA A 497 -6.93 59.32 137.01
C ALA A 497 -5.72 58.64 137.72
N PRO A 498 -4.70 58.14 137.00
CA PRO A 498 -4.08 58.70 135.77
C PRO A 498 -4.52 58.09 134.43
#